data_AF-A0A4R5M9U7-F1
#
_entry.id   AF-A0A4R5M9U7-F1
#
_cell.length_a   1.000
_cell.length_b   1.000
_cell.length_c   1.000
_cell.angle_alpha   90.00
_cell.angle_beta   90.00
_cell.angle_gamma   90.00
#
_symmetry.space_group_name_H-M   'P 1'
#
loop_
_entity.id
_entity.type
_entity.pdbx_description
1 polymer ?
#
loop_
_entity_poly.entity_id
_entity_poly.type
_entity_poly.pdbx_seq_one_letter_code
_entity_poly.pdbx_strand_id
1 'polypeptide(L)'
;MGLVGEVGDLHSMMKKLLLQKDNPLFRTELREEFGDLLWYLTSLASLYEIPLEEIAKANAEKAESLYSEGSVNVFDSGFAPDERLPRRFVVNFYEKPLERSLYVKVSVNDVVIGDALTDNSHEDDGYRYHDVFHLAYAAVLGWSPVCRSLLKCKRKSNAKIDEVEDGARAAVIEEAVSILVFNQAEERGWYVDRSSIDIGLLKTIRRMVTGLEVRSCTAKQWQQAICQGYAVFRELKKNGGGDVTVDLDKQRITYRASSPAKGISSITKGRRA
;
A
#
# COMPACT_ATOMS: atom_id res chain seq x y z
N MET A 1 -12.26 31.84 -20.69
CA MET A 1 -12.42 32.86 -19.63
C MET A 1 -13.65 32.59 -18.76
N GLY A 2 -14.85 32.40 -19.34
CA GLY A 2 -16.07 32.15 -18.55
C GLY A 2 -16.04 30.91 -17.65
N LEU A 3 -15.59 29.73 -18.14
CA LEU A 3 -15.43 28.52 -17.31
C LEU A 3 -14.63 28.75 -16.01
N VAL A 4 -13.58 29.58 -16.07
CA VAL A 4 -12.74 29.88 -14.89
C VAL A 4 -13.48 30.76 -13.88
N GLY A 5 -14.37 31.64 -14.37
CA GLY A 5 -15.27 32.44 -13.54
C GLY A 5 -16.21 31.54 -12.73
N GLU A 6 -16.95 30.65 -13.41
CA GLU A 6 -17.90 29.74 -12.76
C GLU A 6 -17.24 28.80 -11.75
N VAL A 7 -16.01 28.33 -12.03
CA VAL A 7 -15.25 27.55 -11.04
C VAL A 7 -14.91 28.38 -9.80
N GLY A 8 -14.65 29.68 -9.96
CA GLY A 8 -14.41 30.62 -8.87
C GLY A 8 -15.66 30.91 -8.04
N ASP A 9 -16.82 31.00 -8.69
CA ASP A 9 -18.12 31.22 -8.04
C ASP A 9 -18.56 29.97 -7.27
N LEU A 10 -18.42 28.77 -7.86
CA LEU A 10 -18.59 27.50 -7.15
C LEU A 10 -17.68 27.38 -5.92
N HIS A 11 -16.40 27.77 -6.03
CA HIS A 11 -15.47 27.75 -4.88
C HIS A 11 -15.89 28.71 -3.77
N SER A 12 -16.37 29.90 -4.15
CA SER A 12 -16.89 30.89 -3.20
C SER A 12 -18.13 30.36 -2.48
N MET A 13 -18.99 29.63 -3.18
CA MET A 13 -20.17 28.97 -2.62
C MET A 13 -19.80 27.82 -1.67
N MET A 14 -18.81 26.99 -2.02
CA MET A 14 -18.30 25.94 -1.13
C MET A 14 -17.75 26.50 0.18
N LYS A 15 -17.07 27.65 0.16
CA LYS A 15 -16.61 28.33 1.38
C LYS A 15 -17.78 28.78 2.26
N LYS A 16 -18.85 29.32 1.66
CA LYS A 16 -20.06 29.70 2.41
C LYS A 16 -20.65 28.48 3.12
N LEU A 17 -20.69 27.31 2.48
CA LEU A 17 -21.21 26.08 3.10
C LEU A 17 -20.37 25.60 4.30
N LEU A 18 -19.05 25.68 4.21
CA LEU A 18 -18.17 25.31 5.34
C LEU A 18 -18.37 26.24 6.55
N LEU A 19 -18.74 27.50 6.31
CA LEU A 19 -18.88 28.54 7.33
C LEU A 19 -20.32 28.69 7.85
N GLN A 20 -21.32 28.41 7.01
CA GLN A 20 -22.75 28.61 7.27
C GLN A 20 -23.47 27.29 6.94
N LYS A 21 -23.63 26.45 7.97
CA LYS A 21 -24.13 25.06 7.83
C LYS A 21 -25.60 24.96 7.42
N ASP A 22 -26.39 26.03 7.56
CA ASP A 22 -27.81 26.07 7.22
C ASP A 22 -28.09 27.20 6.22
N ASN A 23 -28.07 26.88 4.92
CA ASN A 23 -28.60 27.76 3.88
C ASN A 23 -29.65 26.99 3.05
N PRO A 24 -30.95 27.31 3.16
CA PRO A 24 -32.01 26.62 2.42
C PRO A 24 -31.98 26.87 0.90
N LEU A 25 -31.32 27.94 0.42
CA LEU A 25 -31.16 28.24 -1.00
C LEU A 25 -29.97 27.52 -1.65
N PHE A 26 -29.09 26.93 -0.84
CA PHE A 26 -27.85 26.33 -1.28
C PHE A 26 -28.00 25.32 -2.43
N ARG A 27 -29.05 24.48 -2.37
CA ARG A 27 -29.31 23.49 -3.41
C ARG A 27 -29.66 24.14 -4.76
N THR A 28 -30.37 25.26 -4.73
CA THR A 28 -30.75 25.99 -5.93
C THR A 28 -29.54 26.69 -6.53
N GLU A 29 -28.77 27.40 -5.69
CA GLU A 29 -27.54 28.08 -6.11
C GLU A 29 -26.52 27.08 -6.70
N LEU A 30 -26.28 25.93 -6.07
CA LEU A 30 -25.42 24.88 -6.62
C LEU A 30 -25.87 24.37 -7.99
N ARG A 31 -27.18 24.26 -8.18
CA ARG A 31 -27.74 23.75 -9.44
C ARG A 31 -27.47 24.73 -10.58
N GLU A 32 -27.54 26.03 -10.31
CA GLU A 32 -27.22 27.08 -11.27
C GLU A 32 -25.74 27.01 -11.66
N GLU A 33 -24.82 27.01 -10.68
CA GLU A 33 -23.38 26.89 -10.93
C GLU A 33 -22.99 25.62 -11.70
N PHE A 34 -23.59 24.48 -11.36
CA PHE A 34 -23.37 23.24 -12.11
C PHE A 34 -23.94 23.31 -13.53
N GLY A 35 -25.04 24.03 -13.73
CA GLY A 35 -25.62 24.32 -15.03
C GLY A 35 -24.68 25.14 -15.90
N ASP A 36 -24.10 26.20 -15.34
CA ASP A 36 -23.19 27.10 -16.04
C ASP A 36 -21.87 26.40 -16.39
N LEU A 37 -21.30 25.63 -15.45
CA LEU A 37 -20.14 24.77 -15.72
C LEU A 37 -20.41 23.78 -16.85
N LEU A 38 -21.58 23.13 -16.83
CA LEU A 38 -21.97 22.19 -17.88
C LEU A 38 -22.16 22.90 -19.22
N TRP A 39 -22.70 24.12 -19.22
CA TRP A 39 -22.86 24.94 -20.43
C TRP A 39 -21.51 25.27 -21.07
N TYR A 40 -20.53 25.72 -20.28
CA TYR A 40 -19.19 26.00 -20.80
C TYR A 40 -18.48 24.73 -21.29
N LEU A 41 -18.59 23.61 -20.56
CA LEU A 41 -18.05 22.32 -20.99
C LEU A 41 -18.66 21.87 -22.31
N THR A 42 -19.99 21.97 -22.44
CA THR A 42 -20.74 21.61 -23.66
C THR A 42 -20.34 22.50 -24.83
N SER A 43 -20.14 23.79 -24.58
CA SER A 43 -19.73 24.76 -25.60
C SER A 43 -18.32 24.44 -26.14
N LEU A 44 -17.38 24.12 -25.25
CA LEU A 44 -16.03 23.68 -25.64
C LEU A 44 -16.06 22.34 -26.37
N ALA A 45 -16.79 21.35 -25.84
CA ALA A 45 -16.92 20.04 -26.46
C ALA A 45 -17.50 20.14 -27.88
N SER A 46 -18.51 20.99 -28.07
CA SER A 46 -19.11 21.26 -29.38
C SER A 46 -18.13 21.95 -30.34
N LEU A 47 -17.32 22.89 -29.86
CA LEU A 47 -16.31 23.59 -30.67
C LEU A 47 -15.25 22.64 -31.24
N TYR A 48 -14.88 21.62 -30.47
CA TYR A 48 -13.87 20.62 -30.87
C TYR A 48 -14.49 19.32 -31.38
N GLU A 49 -15.81 19.29 -31.59
CA GLU A 49 -16.56 18.13 -32.09
C GLU A 49 -16.38 16.86 -31.24
N ILE A 50 -16.17 17.00 -29.92
CA ILE A 50 -16.05 15.89 -28.97
C ILE A 50 -17.42 15.63 -28.36
N PRO A 51 -18.03 14.44 -28.55
CA PRO A 51 -19.31 14.11 -27.92
C PRO A 51 -19.20 14.12 -26.39
N LEU A 52 -20.14 14.78 -25.70
CA LEU A 52 -20.19 14.75 -24.22
C LEU A 52 -20.29 13.33 -23.66
N GLU A 53 -20.93 12.43 -24.40
CA GLU A 53 -21.02 11.01 -24.04
C GLU A 53 -19.64 10.35 -23.98
N GLU A 54 -18.73 10.69 -24.89
CA GLU A 54 -17.36 10.18 -24.90
C GLU A 54 -16.61 10.64 -23.66
N ILE A 55 -16.71 11.93 -23.32
CA ILE A 55 -16.11 12.52 -22.11
C ILE A 55 -16.67 11.84 -20.85
N ALA A 56 -17.99 11.64 -20.80
CA ALA A 56 -18.66 11.01 -19.67
C ALA A 56 -18.23 9.54 -19.49
N LYS A 57 -18.16 8.76 -20.59
CA LYS A 57 -17.70 7.37 -20.58
C LYS A 57 -16.24 7.28 -20.12
N ALA A 58 -15.34 8.07 -20.70
CA ALA A 58 -13.94 8.08 -20.31
C ALA A 58 -13.74 8.46 -18.82
N ASN A 59 -14.53 9.42 -18.32
CA ASN A 59 -14.48 9.79 -16.90
C ASN A 59 -15.06 8.70 -15.98
N ALA A 60 -16.13 8.02 -16.40
CA ALA A 60 -16.71 6.89 -15.67
C ALA A 60 -15.73 5.73 -15.55
N GLU A 61 -15.08 5.34 -16.65
CA GLU A 61 -14.03 4.29 -16.64
C GLU A 61 -12.86 4.67 -15.73
N LYS A 62 -12.43 5.94 -15.78
CA LYS A 62 -11.38 6.45 -14.88
C LYS A 62 -11.81 6.39 -13.42
N ALA A 63 -13.04 6.81 -13.10
CA ALA A 63 -13.58 6.75 -11.74
C ALA A 63 -13.68 5.30 -11.26
N GLU A 64 -14.22 4.39 -12.07
CA GLU A 64 -14.30 2.97 -11.76
C GLU A 64 -12.91 2.38 -11.49
N SER A 65 -11.91 2.73 -12.29
CA SER A 65 -10.52 2.28 -12.09
C SER A 65 -9.90 2.77 -10.76
N LEU A 66 -10.42 3.86 -10.19
CA LEU A 66 -9.96 4.46 -8.94
C LEU A 66 -10.74 3.93 -7.72
N TYR A 67 -12.04 3.70 -7.86
CA TYR A 67 -12.94 3.37 -6.75
C TYR A 67 -13.32 1.89 -6.65
N SER A 68 -13.02 1.07 -7.66
CA SER A 68 -13.26 -0.37 -7.63
C SER A 68 -12.40 -1.07 -6.58
N GLU A 69 -13.02 -1.99 -5.82
CA GLU A 69 -12.32 -2.78 -4.80
C GLU A 69 -11.42 -3.87 -5.42
N GLY A 70 -11.71 -4.27 -6.66
CA GLY A 70 -11.06 -5.40 -7.31
C GLY A 70 -11.52 -6.74 -6.72
N SER A 71 -10.83 -7.80 -7.08
CA SER A 71 -11.00 -9.13 -6.50
C SER A 71 -9.65 -9.64 -5.98
N VAL A 72 -9.66 -10.75 -5.23
CA VAL A 72 -8.42 -11.36 -4.74
C VAL A 72 -7.55 -11.77 -5.93
N ASN A 73 -6.35 -11.21 -6.00
CA ASN A 73 -5.41 -11.53 -7.07
C ASN A 73 -4.63 -12.82 -6.74
N VAL A 74 -4.57 -13.75 -7.70
CA VAL A 74 -3.83 -15.01 -7.58
C VAL A 74 -3.01 -15.26 -8.85
N PHE A 75 -1.83 -14.65 -8.90
CA PHE A 75 -0.94 -14.68 -10.08
C PHE A 75 -0.19 -16.02 -10.27
N ASP A 76 -0.24 -16.91 -9.28
CA ASP A 76 0.51 -18.17 -9.26
C ASP A 76 -0.36 -19.44 -9.22
N SER A 77 -1.67 -19.31 -9.47
CA SER A 77 -2.64 -20.43 -9.44
C SER A 77 -2.26 -21.61 -10.35
N GLY A 78 -1.53 -21.34 -11.45
CA GLY A 78 -1.05 -22.34 -12.41
C GLY A 78 0.31 -22.98 -12.10
N PHE A 79 1.01 -22.56 -11.04
CA PHE A 79 2.37 -23.02 -10.73
C PHE A 79 2.39 -24.19 -9.73
N ALA A 80 3.53 -24.85 -9.54
CA ALA A 80 3.66 -25.89 -8.52
C ALA A 80 3.56 -25.30 -7.09
N PRO A 81 3.18 -26.08 -6.05
CA PRO A 81 3.01 -25.56 -4.69
C PRO A 81 4.23 -24.85 -4.11
N ASP A 82 5.44 -25.26 -4.48
CA ASP A 82 6.73 -24.68 -4.09
C ASP A 82 7.07 -23.36 -4.81
N GLU A 83 6.32 -23.02 -5.85
CA GLU A 83 6.44 -21.75 -6.61
C GLU A 83 5.25 -20.80 -6.35
N ARG A 84 4.40 -21.16 -5.39
CA ARG A 84 3.28 -20.32 -4.94
C ARG A 84 3.64 -19.60 -3.66
N LEU A 85 3.17 -18.37 -3.52
CA LEU A 85 3.17 -17.71 -2.22
C LEU A 85 2.26 -18.51 -1.26
N PRO A 86 2.73 -18.83 -0.03
CA PRO A 86 1.88 -19.47 0.97
C PRO A 86 0.64 -18.62 1.22
N ARG A 87 -0.56 -19.23 1.16
CA ARG A 87 -1.82 -18.49 1.31
C ARG A 87 -1.96 -17.85 2.69
N ARG A 88 -1.36 -18.47 3.71
CA ARG A 88 -1.29 -17.97 5.09
C ARG A 88 0.04 -18.32 5.72
N PHE A 89 0.66 -17.35 6.39
CA PHE A 89 1.90 -17.56 7.14
C PHE A 89 2.07 -16.49 8.22
N VAL A 90 2.95 -16.77 9.18
CA VAL A 90 3.31 -15.84 10.26
C VAL A 90 4.78 -15.49 10.14
N VAL A 91 5.09 -14.21 10.31
CA VAL A 91 6.43 -13.65 10.28
C VAL A 91 6.77 -13.06 11.63
N ASN A 92 7.82 -13.53 12.30
CA ASN A 92 8.25 -12.95 13.57
C ASN A 92 9.31 -11.88 13.31
N PHE A 93 9.10 -10.68 13.86
CA PHE A 93 10.04 -9.58 13.91
C PHE A 93 10.62 -9.51 15.32
N TYR A 94 11.93 -9.59 15.47
CA TYR A 94 12.58 -9.37 16.76
C TYR A 94 13.89 -8.62 16.59
N GLU A 95 14.15 -7.71 17.53
CA GLU A 95 15.41 -7.00 17.62
C GLU A 95 16.47 -7.87 18.29
N LYS A 96 17.69 -7.87 17.72
CA LYS A 96 18.88 -8.38 18.40
C LYS A 96 19.91 -7.27 18.56
N PRO A 97 20.53 -7.15 19.76
CA PRO A 97 21.63 -6.22 19.95
C PRO A 97 22.85 -6.67 19.13
N LEU A 98 23.39 -5.76 18.33
CA LEU A 98 24.73 -5.83 17.75
C LEU A 98 25.57 -4.72 18.40
N GLU A 99 26.90 -4.89 18.45
CA GLU A 99 27.84 -4.01 19.19
C GLU A 99 27.67 -2.50 18.97
N ARG A 100 27.02 -2.05 17.88
CA ARG A 100 26.73 -0.64 17.58
C ARG A 100 25.35 -0.35 16.95
N SER A 101 24.47 -1.34 16.78
CA SER A 101 23.13 -1.15 16.16
C SER A 101 22.14 -2.26 16.55
N LEU A 102 20.85 -2.02 16.33
CA LEU A 102 19.81 -3.05 16.41
C LEU A 102 19.56 -3.60 14.98
N TYR A 103 19.35 -4.91 14.85
CA TYR A 103 18.88 -5.50 13.59
C TYR A 103 17.60 -6.30 13.80
N VAL A 104 16.74 -6.30 12.79
CA VAL A 104 15.51 -7.09 12.75
C VAL A 104 15.82 -8.42 12.06
N LYS A 105 15.42 -9.52 12.68
CA LYS A 105 15.35 -10.83 12.03
C LYS A 105 13.92 -11.22 11.76
N VAL A 106 13.72 -11.81 10.58
CA VAL A 106 12.46 -12.27 10.04
C VAL A 106 12.48 -13.80 10.07
N SER A 107 11.51 -14.44 10.71
CA SER A 107 11.31 -15.89 10.62
C SER A 107 9.91 -16.23 10.17
N VAL A 108 9.79 -17.23 9.28
CA VAL A 108 8.50 -17.75 8.80
C VAL A 108 8.35 -19.18 9.27
N ASN A 109 7.32 -19.46 10.08
CA ASN A 109 7.12 -20.78 10.70
C ASN A 109 8.41 -21.32 11.39
N ASP A 110 9.07 -20.49 12.21
CA ASP A 110 10.32 -20.79 12.94
C ASP A 110 11.58 -21.00 12.08
N VAL A 111 11.51 -20.77 10.76
CA VAL A 111 12.68 -20.76 9.86
C VAL A 111 13.11 -19.31 9.62
N VAL A 112 14.35 -18.96 9.94
CA VAL A 112 14.91 -17.63 9.63
C VAL A 112 14.99 -17.45 8.11
N ILE A 113 14.43 -16.36 7.60
CA ILE A 113 14.37 -16.03 6.17
C ILE A 113 14.90 -14.62 5.96
N GLY A 114 15.80 -14.45 4.99
CA GLY A 114 16.41 -13.16 4.64
C GLY A 114 17.75 -12.87 5.33
N ASP A 115 18.40 -11.80 4.89
CA ASP A 115 19.60 -11.24 5.51
C ASP A 115 19.21 -10.32 6.68
N ALA A 116 20.11 -10.10 7.64
CA ALA A 116 19.85 -9.20 8.75
C ALA A 116 19.73 -7.75 8.25
N LEU A 117 18.61 -7.07 8.55
CA LEU A 117 18.36 -5.69 8.12
C LEU A 117 18.72 -4.70 9.23
N THR A 118 19.49 -3.66 8.89
CA THR A 118 19.87 -2.53 9.74
C THR A 118 19.16 -1.26 9.27
N ASP A 119 18.98 -0.28 10.17
CA ASP A 119 18.62 1.09 9.78
C ASP A 119 19.79 1.67 8.97
N ASN A 120 19.69 1.69 7.64
CA ASN A 120 20.69 2.32 6.74
C ASN A 120 20.33 3.80 6.49
N SER A 121 19.97 4.54 7.54
CA SER A 121 19.59 5.95 7.52
C SER A 121 20.45 6.76 8.49
N HIS A 122 20.60 8.07 8.25
CA HIS A 122 21.35 8.98 9.14
C HIS A 122 20.64 9.23 10.48
N GLU A 123 19.34 8.93 10.57
CA GLU A 123 18.48 9.06 11.76
C GLU A 123 17.65 7.77 11.96
N ASP A 124 17.33 7.42 13.20
CA ASP A 124 16.51 6.24 13.54
C ASP A 124 15.03 6.48 13.17
N ASP A 125 14.71 6.34 11.89
CA ASP A 125 13.36 6.49 11.34
C ASP A 125 12.51 5.20 11.48
N GLY A 126 13.14 4.08 11.86
CA GLY A 126 12.54 2.76 12.01
C GLY A 126 12.40 2.00 10.70
N TYR A 127 13.10 2.40 9.62
CA TYR A 127 13.12 1.70 8.34
C TYR A 127 13.56 0.23 8.45
N ARG A 128 14.21 -0.19 9.55
CA ARG A 128 14.46 -1.61 9.87
C ARG A 128 13.22 -2.52 9.80
N TYR A 129 12.02 -1.96 9.96
CA TYR A 129 10.74 -2.69 9.87
C TYR A 129 10.09 -2.65 8.48
N HIS A 130 10.73 -2.06 7.46
CA HIS A 130 10.13 -1.86 6.13
C HIS A 130 9.72 -3.15 5.41
N ASP A 131 10.30 -4.30 5.76
CA ASP A 131 9.91 -5.61 5.25
C ASP A 131 8.41 -5.91 5.40
N VAL A 132 7.75 -5.28 6.38
CA VAL A 132 6.31 -5.35 6.55
C VAL A 132 5.52 -4.83 5.33
N PHE A 133 6.10 -3.93 4.53
CA PHE A 133 5.49 -3.42 3.31
C PHE A 133 5.46 -4.49 2.22
N HIS A 134 6.53 -5.27 2.04
CA HIS A 134 6.56 -6.41 1.13
C HIS A 134 5.53 -7.48 1.53
N LEU A 135 5.41 -7.75 2.84
CA LEU A 135 4.38 -8.65 3.38
C LEU A 135 2.97 -8.12 3.11
N ALA A 136 2.75 -6.81 3.21
CA ALA A 136 1.47 -6.19 2.92
C ALA A 136 1.14 -6.26 1.42
N TYR A 137 2.12 -6.08 0.54
CA TYR A 137 1.95 -6.26 -0.91
C TYR A 137 1.63 -7.71 -1.25
N ALA A 138 2.35 -8.67 -0.66
CA ALA A 138 2.03 -10.09 -0.79
C ALA A 138 0.60 -10.39 -0.34
N ALA A 139 0.21 -9.95 0.87
CA ALA A 139 -1.12 -10.18 1.43
C ALA A 139 -2.23 -9.58 0.56
N VAL A 140 -2.14 -8.29 0.27
CA VAL A 140 -3.25 -7.52 -0.30
C VAL A 140 -3.26 -7.58 -1.83
N LEU A 141 -2.09 -7.51 -2.47
CA LEU A 141 -1.98 -7.47 -3.92
C LEU A 141 -1.79 -8.87 -4.52
N GLY A 142 -1.47 -9.88 -3.71
CA GLY A 142 -1.06 -11.20 -4.22
C GLY A 142 0.30 -11.18 -4.92
N TRP A 143 1.04 -10.07 -4.79
CA TRP A 143 2.26 -9.78 -5.52
C TRP A 143 3.32 -9.20 -4.59
N SER A 144 4.51 -9.79 -4.62
CA SER A 144 5.73 -9.25 -4.03
C SER A 144 6.91 -10.12 -4.51
N PRO A 145 7.66 -9.72 -5.56
CA PRO A 145 8.90 -10.37 -5.95
C PRO A 145 9.91 -10.47 -4.80
N VAL A 146 9.95 -9.48 -3.89
CA VAL A 146 10.80 -9.51 -2.70
C VAL A 146 10.39 -10.67 -1.78
N CYS A 147 9.12 -10.78 -1.41
CA CYS A 147 8.62 -11.90 -0.61
C CYS A 147 8.81 -13.26 -1.30
N ARG A 148 8.63 -13.35 -2.62
CA ARG A 148 8.91 -14.60 -3.35
C ARG A 148 10.36 -15.02 -3.24
N SER A 149 11.29 -14.07 -3.35
CA SER A 149 12.72 -14.32 -3.19
C SER A 149 13.04 -14.78 -1.76
N LEU A 150 12.54 -14.04 -0.76
CA LEU A 150 12.70 -14.36 0.67
C LEU A 150 12.18 -15.78 0.97
N LEU A 151 10.94 -16.07 0.57
CA LEU A 151 10.29 -17.37 0.80
C LEU A 151 10.78 -18.49 -0.14
N LYS A 152 11.74 -18.21 -1.02
CA LYS A 152 12.30 -19.16 -2.01
C LYS A 152 11.23 -19.82 -2.89
N CYS A 153 10.16 -19.08 -3.23
CA CYS A 153 9.03 -19.54 -4.05
C CYS A 153 8.87 -18.73 -5.35
N LYS A 154 9.99 -18.34 -5.94
CA LYS A 154 10.02 -17.76 -7.29
C LYS A 154 9.54 -18.78 -8.33
N ARG A 155 8.86 -18.32 -9.37
CA ARG A 155 8.25 -19.13 -10.44
C ARG A 155 9.26 -19.51 -11.54
N LYS A 156 10.33 -20.21 -11.15
CA LYS A 156 11.46 -20.64 -11.99
C LYS A 156 11.09 -21.61 -13.12
N SER A 157 10.00 -22.34 -12.99
CA SER A 157 9.49 -23.24 -14.04
C SER A 157 9.11 -22.50 -15.32
N ASN A 158 8.85 -21.19 -15.23
CA ASN A 158 8.64 -20.31 -16.37
C ASN A 158 9.71 -19.21 -16.39
N ALA A 159 10.75 -19.40 -17.21
CA ALA A 159 11.90 -18.48 -17.28
C ALA A 159 11.50 -17.01 -17.54
N LYS A 160 10.47 -16.77 -18.36
CA LYS A 160 10.00 -15.41 -18.65
C LYS A 160 9.34 -14.75 -17.44
N ILE A 161 8.57 -15.50 -16.65
CA ILE A 161 7.95 -14.99 -15.43
C ILE A 161 9.00 -14.80 -14.34
N ASP A 162 9.94 -15.74 -14.18
CA ASP A 162 11.07 -15.60 -13.26
C ASP A 162 11.91 -14.34 -13.55
N GLU A 163 12.16 -14.04 -14.82
CA GLU A 163 12.93 -12.87 -15.23
C GLU A 163 12.15 -11.55 -15.08
N VAL A 164 10.88 -11.52 -15.52
CA VAL A 164 10.11 -10.26 -15.62
C VAL A 164 9.36 -9.94 -14.33
N GLU A 165 8.68 -10.90 -13.73
CA GLU A 165 7.75 -10.68 -12.61
C GLU A 165 8.40 -10.97 -11.26
N ASP A 166 9.29 -11.97 -11.19
CA ASP A 166 10.01 -12.34 -9.95
C ASP A 166 11.48 -11.89 -9.97
N GLY A 167 11.92 -11.23 -11.05
CA GLY A 167 13.31 -10.89 -11.30
C GLY A 167 13.77 -9.61 -10.60
N ALA A 168 15.07 -9.30 -10.76
CA ALA A 168 15.70 -8.17 -10.09
C ALA A 168 15.01 -6.83 -10.39
N ARG A 169 14.54 -6.61 -11.63
CA ARG A 169 13.85 -5.38 -12.00
C ARG A 169 12.51 -5.21 -11.26
N ALA A 170 11.73 -6.28 -11.12
CA ALA A 170 10.47 -6.23 -10.40
C ALA A 170 10.69 -5.96 -8.91
N ALA A 171 11.70 -6.62 -8.31
CA ALA A 171 12.09 -6.36 -6.93
C ALA A 171 12.54 -4.89 -6.71
N VAL A 172 13.38 -4.34 -7.58
CA VAL A 172 13.80 -2.93 -7.50
C VAL A 172 12.62 -1.97 -7.62
N ILE A 173 11.63 -2.28 -8.46
CA ILE A 173 10.39 -1.47 -8.56
C ILE A 173 9.59 -1.55 -7.26
N GLU A 174 9.46 -2.74 -6.67
CA GLU A 174 8.78 -2.94 -5.37
C GLU A 174 9.44 -2.11 -4.26
N GLU A 175 10.78 -2.19 -4.14
CA GLU A 175 11.58 -1.39 -3.20
C GLU A 175 11.39 0.11 -3.41
N ALA A 176 11.45 0.56 -4.68
CA ALA A 176 11.25 1.96 -5.01
C ALA A 176 9.86 2.47 -4.63
N VAL A 177 8.81 1.64 -4.74
CA VAL A 177 7.46 1.98 -4.26
C VAL A 177 7.45 2.09 -2.73
N SER A 178 8.05 1.14 -2.01
CA SER A 178 8.19 1.21 -0.55
C SER A 178 8.88 2.50 -0.10
N ILE A 179 10.02 2.85 -0.71
CA ILE A 179 10.78 4.06 -0.41
C ILE A 179 9.97 5.33 -0.71
N LEU A 180 9.31 5.39 -1.87
CA LEU A 180 8.48 6.53 -2.26
C LEU A 180 7.38 6.82 -1.23
N VAL A 181 6.72 5.76 -0.74
CA VAL A 181 5.65 5.86 0.25
C VAL A 181 6.23 6.19 1.63
N PHE A 182 7.39 5.63 1.98
CA PHE A 182 8.09 5.87 3.23
C PHE A 182 8.54 7.33 3.41
N ASN A 183 9.16 7.91 2.38
CA ASN A 183 9.64 9.29 2.44
C ASN A 183 8.54 10.33 2.62
N GLN A 184 7.28 9.97 2.37
CA GLN A 184 6.11 10.83 2.55
C GLN A 184 5.27 10.42 3.78
N ALA A 185 5.67 9.39 4.52
CA ALA A 185 4.82 8.81 5.55
C ALA A 185 4.58 9.76 6.71
N GLU A 186 5.63 10.43 7.21
CA GLU A 186 5.53 11.32 8.37
C GLU A 186 4.64 12.54 8.07
N GLU A 187 4.88 13.24 6.95
CA GLU A 187 4.06 14.39 6.52
C GLU A 187 2.59 14.03 6.29
N ARG A 188 2.30 12.75 6.02
CA ARG A 188 0.94 12.21 5.80
C ARG A 188 0.36 11.54 7.05
N GLY A 189 0.96 11.73 8.22
CA GLY A 189 0.45 11.18 9.49
C GLY A 189 0.50 9.65 9.54
N TRP A 190 1.55 9.06 8.97
CA TRP A 190 1.82 7.62 8.90
C TRP A 190 0.64 6.81 8.33
N TYR A 191 -0.14 7.41 7.44
CA TYR A 191 -1.29 6.80 6.78
C TYR A 191 -2.34 6.20 7.73
N VAL A 192 -2.57 6.86 8.88
CA VAL A 192 -3.66 6.51 9.82
C VAL A 192 -5.02 6.73 9.16
N ASP A 193 -5.19 7.87 8.49
CA ASP A 193 -6.36 8.16 7.67
C ASP A 193 -6.13 7.69 6.23
N ARG A 194 -7.07 6.93 5.65
CA ARG A 194 -7.01 6.49 4.26
C ARG A 194 -6.99 7.67 3.28
N SER A 195 -7.60 8.79 3.66
CA SER A 195 -7.64 10.01 2.83
C SER A 195 -6.25 10.64 2.61
N SER A 196 -5.27 10.31 3.47
CA SER A 196 -3.87 10.76 3.34
C SER A 196 -3.14 10.17 2.13
N ILE A 197 -3.67 9.09 1.55
CA ILE A 197 -3.19 8.50 0.29
C ILE A 197 -3.99 9.11 -0.85
N ASP A 198 -3.44 10.16 -1.45
CA ASP A 198 -4.11 10.88 -2.52
C ASP A 198 -4.04 10.15 -3.88
N ILE A 199 -4.92 10.58 -4.79
CA ILE A 199 -5.04 10.02 -6.15
C ILE A 199 -3.74 10.20 -6.95
N GLY A 200 -2.98 11.28 -6.72
CA GLY A 200 -1.71 11.53 -7.37
C GLY A 200 -0.68 10.48 -7.00
N LEU A 201 -0.52 10.18 -5.70
CA LEU A 201 0.36 9.10 -5.23
C LEU A 201 -0.02 7.74 -5.83
N LEU A 202 -1.31 7.38 -5.80
CA LEU A 202 -1.79 6.12 -6.37
C LEU A 202 -1.52 6.02 -7.88
N LYS A 203 -1.69 7.12 -8.63
CA LYS A 203 -1.35 7.15 -10.06
C LYS A 203 0.14 6.96 -10.30
N THR A 204 0.99 7.58 -9.49
CA THR A 204 2.46 7.41 -9.60
C THR A 204 2.84 5.95 -9.38
N ILE A 205 2.35 5.31 -8.32
CA ILE A 205 2.60 3.89 -8.05
C ILE A 205 2.15 3.01 -9.21
N ARG A 206 0.92 3.21 -9.72
CA ARG A 206 0.40 2.44 -10.86
C ARG A 206 1.24 2.61 -12.13
N ARG A 207 1.81 3.79 -12.37
CA ARG A 207 2.73 4.04 -13.49
C ARG A 207 4.06 3.30 -13.31
N MET A 208 4.59 3.23 -12.09
CA MET A 208 5.84 2.50 -11.81
C MET A 208 5.70 1.01 -12.10
N VAL A 209 4.53 0.42 -11.82
CA VAL A 209 4.28 -1.03 -11.96
C VAL A 209 3.60 -1.42 -13.28
N THR A 210 3.44 -0.51 -14.24
CA THR A 210 2.68 -0.76 -15.49
C THR A 210 3.25 -1.93 -16.32
N GLY A 211 4.55 -2.21 -16.20
CA GLY A 211 5.20 -3.32 -16.91
C GLY A 211 5.06 -4.70 -16.27
N LEU A 212 4.41 -4.79 -15.10
CA LEU A 212 4.34 -6.00 -14.27
C LEU A 212 2.91 -6.53 -14.17
N GLU A 213 2.73 -7.74 -13.67
CA GLU A 213 1.41 -8.37 -13.49
C GLU A 213 0.55 -7.62 -12.47
N VAL A 214 1.16 -7.02 -11.45
CA VAL A 214 0.48 -6.22 -10.41
C VAL A 214 -0.24 -4.99 -10.96
N ARG A 215 -0.03 -4.63 -12.24
CA ARG A 215 -0.83 -3.61 -12.93
C ARG A 215 -2.34 -3.91 -12.93
N SER A 216 -2.72 -5.18 -12.76
CA SER A 216 -4.13 -5.58 -12.64
C SER A 216 -4.76 -5.14 -11.31
N CYS A 217 -3.96 -4.81 -10.30
CA CYS A 217 -4.46 -4.37 -9.00
C CYS A 217 -5.07 -2.96 -9.09
N THR A 218 -6.20 -2.77 -8.42
CA THR A 218 -6.90 -1.48 -8.43
C THR A 218 -6.18 -0.46 -7.55
N ALA A 219 -6.48 0.84 -7.74
CA ALA A 219 -5.95 1.88 -6.87
C ALA A 219 -6.37 1.68 -5.40
N LYS A 220 -7.55 1.11 -5.17
CA LYS A 220 -8.06 0.79 -3.83
C LYS A 220 -7.29 -0.35 -3.17
N GLN A 221 -6.88 -1.38 -3.92
CA GLN A 221 -6.03 -2.45 -3.40
C GLN A 221 -4.65 -1.92 -2.99
N TRP A 222 -4.06 -1.02 -3.79
CA TRP A 222 -2.82 -0.32 -3.40
C TRP A 222 -3.01 0.53 -2.14
N GLN A 223 -4.09 1.32 -2.07
CA GLN A 223 -4.41 2.09 -0.86
C GLN A 223 -4.55 1.18 0.38
N GLN A 224 -5.25 0.05 0.25
CA GLN A 224 -5.39 -0.94 1.31
C GLN A 224 -4.06 -1.56 1.72
N ALA A 225 -3.20 -1.91 0.77
CA ALA A 225 -1.89 -2.50 1.03
C ALA A 225 -1.00 -1.55 1.84
N ILE A 226 -0.96 -0.28 1.44
CA ILE A 226 -0.23 0.77 2.15
C ILE A 226 -0.83 0.97 3.56
N CYS A 227 -2.14 1.21 3.68
CA CYS A 227 -2.76 1.45 4.98
C CYS A 227 -2.55 0.28 5.96
N GLN A 228 -2.69 -0.96 5.48
CA GLN A 228 -2.49 -2.13 6.33
C GLN A 228 -1.01 -2.34 6.69
N GLY A 229 -0.09 -2.15 5.73
CA GLY A 229 1.35 -2.20 5.98
C GLY A 229 1.78 -1.19 7.04
N TYR A 230 1.32 0.07 6.93
CA TYR A 230 1.62 1.10 7.92
C TYR A 230 0.94 0.87 9.27
N ALA A 231 -0.25 0.27 9.30
CA ALA A 231 -0.88 -0.11 10.56
C ALA A 231 -0.02 -1.12 11.33
N VAL A 232 0.53 -2.13 10.65
CA VAL A 232 1.41 -3.12 11.26
C VAL A 232 2.80 -2.52 11.56
N PHE A 233 3.36 -1.71 10.66
CA PHE A 233 4.62 -1.00 10.87
C PHE A 233 4.61 -0.17 12.18
N ARG A 234 3.54 0.59 12.43
CA ARG A 234 3.41 1.40 13.64
C ARG A 234 3.39 0.53 14.90
N GLU A 235 2.71 -0.62 14.87
CA GLU A 235 2.71 -1.55 16.00
C GLU A 235 4.09 -2.21 16.21
N LEU A 236 4.78 -2.62 15.13
CA LEU A 236 6.14 -3.15 15.22
C LEU A 236 7.11 -2.12 15.82
N LYS A 237 7.09 -0.89 15.30
CA LYS A 237 7.92 0.23 15.79
C LYS A 237 7.63 0.54 17.25
N LYS A 238 6.35 0.53 17.66
CA LYS A 238 5.93 0.80 19.04
C LYS A 238 6.39 -0.27 20.03
N ASN A 239 6.43 -1.53 19.60
CA ASN A 239 6.66 -2.67 20.50
C ASN A 239 8.06 -3.29 20.37
N GLY A 240 8.92 -2.80 19.48
CA GLY A 240 10.27 -3.35 19.26
C GLY A 240 10.25 -4.75 18.64
N GLY A 241 9.25 -5.04 17.81
CA GLY A 241 9.01 -6.34 17.20
C GLY A 241 7.63 -6.91 17.48
N GLY A 242 7.43 -8.18 17.10
CA GLY A 242 6.18 -8.93 17.25
C GLY A 242 5.89 -9.84 16.06
N ASP A 243 4.74 -10.49 16.09
CA ASP A 243 4.33 -11.46 15.08
C ASP A 243 3.39 -10.80 14.06
N VAL A 244 3.65 -11.03 12.78
CA VAL A 244 2.86 -10.51 11.67
C VAL A 244 2.21 -11.67 10.94
N THR A 245 0.88 -11.75 11.01
CA THR A 245 0.11 -12.73 10.24
C THR A 245 -0.24 -12.18 8.87
N VAL A 246 0.07 -12.94 7.82
CA VAL A 246 -0.22 -12.63 6.42
C VAL A 246 -1.27 -13.62 5.92
N ASP A 247 -2.39 -13.12 5.38
CA ASP A 247 -3.50 -13.92 4.84
C ASP A 247 -3.90 -13.41 3.45
N LEU A 248 -3.40 -14.08 2.41
CA LEU A 248 -3.60 -13.69 1.01
C LEU A 248 -5.04 -13.94 0.56
N ASP A 249 -5.73 -14.91 1.14
CA ASP A 249 -7.14 -15.20 0.80
C ASP A 249 -8.08 -14.11 1.32
N LYS A 250 -7.72 -13.48 2.44
CA LYS A 250 -8.49 -12.38 3.05
C LYS A 250 -7.95 -11.00 2.69
N GLN A 251 -6.91 -10.92 1.86
CA GLN A 251 -6.19 -9.67 1.55
C GLN A 251 -5.84 -8.87 2.81
N ARG A 252 -5.27 -9.57 3.80
CA ARG A 252 -5.11 -9.02 5.14
C ARG A 252 -3.76 -9.32 5.78
N ILE A 253 -3.19 -8.29 6.42
CA ILE A 253 -2.01 -8.38 7.28
C ILE A 253 -2.35 -7.85 8.68
N THR A 254 -1.93 -8.55 9.74
CA THR A 254 -2.24 -8.17 11.13
C THR A 254 -1.07 -8.38 12.06
N TYR A 255 -0.85 -7.42 12.96
CA TYR A 255 0.10 -7.52 14.07
C TYR A 255 -0.46 -8.33 15.24
N ARG A 256 0.42 -9.04 15.95
CA ARG A 256 0.21 -9.63 17.26
C ARG A 256 1.46 -9.41 18.11
N ALA A 257 1.27 -9.01 19.37
CA ALA A 257 2.39 -8.92 20.30
C ALA A 257 3.00 -10.32 20.51
N SER A 258 4.33 -10.41 20.44
CA SER A 258 5.05 -11.64 20.75
C SER A 258 4.75 -12.06 22.19
N SER A 259 4.36 -13.32 22.42
CA SER A 259 4.29 -13.85 23.78
C SER A 259 5.69 -13.79 24.41
N PRO A 260 5.84 -13.37 25.68
CA PRO A 260 7.14 -13.41 26.34
C PRO A 260 7.69 -14.83 26.22
N ALA A 261 8.90 -14.97 25.67
CA ALA A 261 9.58 -16.25 25.56
C ALA A 261 9.48 -16.95 26.92
N LYS A 262 8.98 -18.20 26.94
CA LYS A 262 9.03 -19.04 28.14
C LYS A 262 10.46 -18.97 28.64
N GLY A 263 10.63 -18.31 29.79
CA GLY A 263 11.95 -18.00 30.33
C GLY A 263 12.80 -19.26 30.32
N ILE A 264 14.01 -19.14 29.79
CA ILE A 264 15.07 -20.10 30.07
C ILE A 264 15.17 -20.10 31.59
N SER A 265 14.64 -21.14 32.23
CA SER A 265 14.74 -21.32 33.66
C SER A 265 16.22 -21.27 34.00
N SER A 266 16.64 -20.23 34.70
CA SER A 266 17.97 -20.16 35.27
C SER A 266 18.12 -21.38 36.16
N ILE A 267 18.97 -22.30 35.73
CA ILE A 267 19.43 -23.42 36.55
C ILE A 267 20.14 -22.78 37.74
N THR A 268 19.44 -22.74 38.88
CA THR A 268 20.01 -22.43 40.17
C THR A 268 21.11 -23.45 40.45
N LYS A 269 22.37 -23.04 40.28
CA LYS A 269 23.52 -23.76 40.83
C LYS A 269 23.41 -23.71 42.36
N GLY A 270 22.76 -24.73 42.93
CA GLY A 270 23.01 -25.12 44.30
C GLY A 270 24.43 -25.67 44.39
N ARG A 271 25.30 -25.02 45.16
CA ARG A 271 26.43 -25.68 45.81
C ARG A 271 26.32 -25.45 47.31
N ARG A 272 25.95 -26.54 47.99
CA ARG A 272 26.16 -26.78 49.40
C ARG A 272 27.63 -27.15 49.63
N ALA A 273 28.04 -26.93 50.89
CA ALA A 273 29.29 -27.27 51.57
C ALA A 273 30.48 -26.36 51.23
#